data_AF-A0A2K0THQ2-F1
#
_entry.id   AF-A0A2K0THQ2-F1
#
_cell.length_a   1.000
_cell.length_b   1.000
_cell.length_c   1.000
_cell.angle_alpha   90.00
_cell.angle_beta   90.00
_cell.angle_gamma   90.00
#
_symmetry.space_group_name_H-M   'P 1'
#
loop_
_entity.id
_entity.type
_entity.pdbx_description
1 polymer ?
#
loop_
_entity_poly.entity_id
_entity_poly.type
_entity_poly.pdbx_seq_one_letter_code
_entity_poly.pdbx_strand_id
1 'polypeptide(L)'
;MAHADQHGIPCAFIRGGTSKALFFHERNLPPPGPLRDTVLKRLMGSPDVQQVDGMGGRSTHTSKIAIVRPSDRQGVDVDFTFAQVSVDQDMISYKGNCGNISSAVGPFAIDEGLLGKSANTTYSANDDTAVTEVRIYNTNTQRILHAHVPVDKKSGFSITVGNATIAGVPGTSASIWMDYKDLVEVA
;
A
#
# COMPACT_ATOMS: atom_id res chain seq x y z
N MET A 1 0.26 -9.40 36.05
CA MET A 1 -0.32 -10.16 34.93
C MET A 1 0.84 -10.45 33.98
N ALA A 2 1.04 -11.70 33.58
CA ALA A 2 2.07 -12.02 32.60
C ALA A 2 1.80 -11.20 31.33
N HIS A 3 2.77 -10.37 30.93
CA HIS A 3 2.71 -9.77 29.60
C HIS A 3 2.69 -10.92 28.60
N ALA A 4 1.74 -10.92 27.67
CA ALA A 4 1.79 -11.87 26.57
C ALA A 4 3.10 -11.63 25.79
N ASP A 5 3.85 -12.70 25.52
CA ASP A 5 5.17 -12.61 24.87
C ASP A 5 5.09 -12.03 23.44
N GLN A 6 3.90 -12.08 22.80
CA GLN A 6 3.63 -11.52 21.48
C GLN A 6 2.30 -10.79 21.42
N HIS A 7 2.21 -9.81 20.50
CA HIS A 7 1.00 -9.04 20.22
C HIS A 7 0.61 -9.16 18.73
N GLY A 8 -0.67 -9.46 18.47
CA GLY A 8 -1.20 -9.48 17.11
C GLY A 8 -1.48 -8.06 16.59
N ILE A 9 -1.06 -7.78 15.35
CA ILE A 9 -1.36 -6.54 14.64
C ILE A 9 -2.00 -6.90 13.29
N PRO A 10 -3.28 -6.54 13.03
CA PRO A 10 -3.91 -6.84 11.76
C PRO A 10 -3.20 -6.14 10.60
N CYS A 11 -2.86 -6.90 9.56
CA CYS A 11 -2.18 -6.43 8.36
C CYS A 11 -2.56 -7.28 7.14
N ALA A 12 -2.31 -6.74 5.95
CA ALA A 12 -2.34 -7.48 4.70
C ALA A 12 -0.92 -7.62 4.13
N PHE A 13 -0.62 -8.72 3.45
CA PHE A 13 0.65 -8.91 2.74
C PHE A 13 0.39 -8.92 1.24
N ILE A 14 0.82 -7.85 0.56
CA ILE A 14 0.37 -7.56 -0.82
C ILE A 14 1.58 -7.36 -1.73
N ARG A 15 1.48 -7.87 -2.96
CA ARG A 15 2.36 -7.51 -4.08
C ARG A 15 1.83 -6.24 -4.76
N GLY A 16 2.65 -5.19 -4.80
CA GLY A 16 2.43 -4.02 -5.65
C GLY A 16 3.52 -3.96 -6.71
N GLY A 17 3.16 -3.89 -7.99
CA GLY A 17 4.12 -3.99 -9.10
C GLY A 17 5.05 -5.20 -8.94
N THR A 18 6.35 -4.97 -8.97
CA THR A 18 7.40 -5.99 -8.76
C THR A 18 7.93 -6.03 -7.31
N SER A 19 7.16 -5.57 -6.32
CA SER A 19 7.56 -5.53 -4.91
C SER A 19 6.49 -6.10 -3.99
N LYS A 20 6.86 -6.49 -2.76
CA LYS A 20 5.93 -6.95 -1.73
C LYS A 20 6.06 -6.08 -0.48
N ALA A 21 4.95 -5.82 0.19
CA ALA A 21 4.94 -5.06 1.44
C ALA A 21 3.87 -5.58 2.40
N LEU A 22 4.08 -5.31 3.69
CA LEU A 22 3.00 -5.34 4.67
C LEU A 22 2.20 -4.03 4.57
N PHE A 23 0.88 -4.15 4.53
CA PHE A 23 -0.07 -3.06 4.51
C PHE A 23 -0.82 -3.01 5.84
N PHE A 24 -0.86 -1.82 6.43
CA PHE A 24 -1.53 -1.57 7.70
C PHE A 24 -2.54 -0.44 7.56
N HIS A 25 -3.68 -0.59 8.24
CA HIS A 25 -4.43 0.58 8.68
C HIS A 25 -3.62 1.34 9.72
N GLU A 26 -3.48 2.66 9.59
CA GLU A 26 -2.70 3.45 10.55
C GLU A 26 -3.18 3.28 12.00
N ARG A 27 -4.49 3.13 12.20
CA ARG A 27 -5.11 2.92 13.53
C ARG A 27 -4.64 1.65 14.26
N ASN A 28 -4.06 0.68 13.54
CA ASN A 28 -3.56 -0.56 14.13
C ASN A 28 -2.10 -0.43 14.62
N LEU A 29 -1.44 0.70 14.32
CA LEU A 29 -0.05 0.93 14.68
C LEU A 29 0.05 1.97 15.81
N PRO A 30 1.15 1.96 16.59
CA PRO A 30 1.47 3.09 17.46
C PRO A 30 1.49 4.40 16.68
N PRO A 31 1.32 5.58 17.31
CA PRO A 31 1.48 6.87 16.65
C PRO A 31 2.87 7.03 15.99
N PRO A 32 3.03 7.92 14.99
CA PRO A 32 4.33 8.16 14.38
C PRO A 32 5.40 8.50 15.43
N GLY A 33 6.56 7.83 15.36
CA GLY A 33 7.65 8.04 16.30
C GLY A 33 8.45 6.77 16.60
N PRO A 34 9.37 6.83 17.59
CA PRO A 34 10.33 5.75 17.86
C PRO A 34 9.70 4.40 18.16
N LEU A 35 8.54 4.38 18.83
CA LEU A 35 7.83 3.13 19.13
C LEU A 35 7.29 2.48 17.84
N ARG A 36 6.69 3.27 16.93
CA ARG A 36 6.26 2.76 15.62
C ARG A 36 7.46 2.22 14.85
N ASP A 37 8.55 2.96 14.79
CA ASP A 37 9.76 2.53 14.08
C ASP A 37 10.30 1.20 14.62
N THR A 38 10.31 1.03 15.93
CA THR A 38 10.71 -0.22 16.59
C THR A 38 9.79 -1.38 16.19
N VAL A 39 8.47 -1.16 16.23
CA VAL A 39 7.47 -2.17 15.83
C VAL A 39 7.64 -2.55 14.36
N LEU A 40 7.76 -1.57 13.46
CA LEU A 40 7.88 -1.80 12.03
C LEU A 40 9.17 -2.55 11.67
N LYS A 41 10.31 -2.19 12.29
CA LYS A 41 11.57 -2.93 12.12
C LYS A 41 11.47 -4.36 12.63
N ARG A 42 10.86 -4.57 13.81
CA ARG A 42 10.65 -5.92 14.37
C ARG A 42 9.77 -6.79 13.50
N LEU A 43 8.71 -6.23 12.90
CA LEU A 43 7.83 -6.95 11.97
C LEU A 43 8.57 -7.45 10.73
N MET A 44 9.54 -6.68 10.24
CA MET A 44 10.35 -7.09 9.10
C MET A 44 11.50 -8.04 9.49
N GLY A 45 11.79 -8.19 10.78
CA GLY A 45 12.91 -8.99 11.26
C GLY A 45 14.25 -8.27 11.13
N SER A 46 14.26 -6.94 11.08
CA SER A 46 15.48 -6.14 10.95
C SER A 46 16.00 -5.62 12.30
N PRO A 47 17.32 -5.48 12.48
CA PRO A 47 18.40 -5.77 11.52
C PRO A 47 18.76 -7.27 11.43
N ASP A 48 18.69 -7.84 10.24
CA ASP A 48 19.15 -9.18 9.92
C ASP A 48 19.19 -9.35 8.39
N VAL A 49 20.34 -9.72 7.82
CA VAL A 49 20.46 -10.04 6.38
C VAL A 49 19.47 -11.13 5.96
N GLN A 50 19.14 -12.04 6.87
CA GLN A 50 18.21 -13.15 6.61
C GLN A 50 16.74 -12.78 6.81
N GLN A 51 16.44 -11.74 7.61
CA GLN A 51 15.10 -11.39 8.07
C GLN A 51 14.29 -12.62 8.54
N VAL A 52 14.97 -13.63 9.09
CA VAL A 52 14.38 -14.96 9.30
C VAL A 52 13.33 -14.96 10.42
N ASP A 53 13.47 -14.03 11.35
CA ASP A 53 12.52 -13.80 12.46
C ASP A 53 11.58 -12.62 12.13
N GLY A 54 11.09 -12.54 10.89
CA GLY A 54 10.16 -11.51 10.45
C GLY A 54 9.56 -11.78 9.08
N MET A 55 8.80 -10.81 8.58
CA MET A 55 8.11 -10.89 7.28
C MET A 55 8.95 -10.35 6.12
N GLY A 56 10.14 -9.84 6.40
CA GLY A 56 11.08 -9.37 5.39
C GLY A 56 11.59 -10.51 4.52
N GLY A 57 11.87 -10.19 3.26
CA GLY A 57 12.30 -11.18 2.27
C GLY A 57 13.75 -11.02 1.82
N ARG A 58 14.65 -10.52 2.68
CA ARG A 58 16.11 -10.43 2.43
C ARG A 58 16.52 -9.50 1.30
N SER A 59 15.62 -8.64 0.85
CA SER A 59 15.86 -7.70 -0.24
C SER A 59 15.11 -6.40 -0.03
N THR A 60 15.61 -5.32 -0.63
CA THR A 60 14.93 -4.02 -0.60
C THR A 60 13.54 -4.06 -1.24
N HIS A 61 13.28 -4.99 -2.17
CA HIS A 61 11.99 -5.20 -2.85
C HIS A 61 10.93 -5.90 -1.97
N THR A 62 11.37 -6.53 -0.89
CA THR A 62 10.55 -7.36 0.02
C THR A 62 10.69 -6.94 1.48
N SER A 63 11.37 -5.83 1.76
CA SER A 63 11.50 -5.20 3.07
C SER A 63 10.79 -3.83 3.07
N LYS A 64 9.48 -3.83 2.88
CA LYS A 64 8.66 -2.63 2.63
C LYS A 64 7.37 -2.64 3.44
N ILE A 65 6.93 -1.46 3.84
CA ILE A 65 5.69 -1.27 4.59
C ILE A 65 4.88 -0.14 3.96
N ALA A 66 3.57 -0.33 3.90
CA ALA A 66 2.58 0.68 3.53
C ALA A 66 1.64 0.92 4.70
N ILE A 67 1.47 2.18 5.10
CA ILE A 67 0.53 2.60 6.14
C ILE A 67 -0.52 3.46 5.47
N VAL A 68 -1.78 3.06 5.59
CA VAL A 68 -2.90 3.69 4.89
C VAL A 68 -3.97 4.09 5.90
N ARG A 69 -4.61 5.23 5.66
CA ARG A 69 -5.81 5.65 6.40
C ARG A 69 -6.74 6.46 5.49
N PRO A 70 -8.02 6.62 5.84
CA PRO A 70 -8.88 7.63 5.19
C PRO A 70 -8.24 9.02 5.28
N SER A 71 -8.32 9.79 4.20
CA SER A 71 -7.84 11.18 4.21
C SER A 71 -8.89 12.13 4.78
N ASP A 72 -8.42 13.14 5.52
CA ASP A 72 -9.27 14.28 5.94
C ASP A 72 -9.25 15.42 4.90
N ARG A 73 -8.46 15.27 3.81
CA ARG A 73 -8.29 16.31 2.79
C ARG A 73 -9.44 16.26 1.79
N GLN A 74 -9.98 17.44 1.46
CA GLN A 74 -10.98 17.55 0.41
C GLN A 74 -10.42 17.04 -0.92
N GLY A 75 -11.15 16.14 -1.57
CA GLY A 75 -10.76 15.60 -2.87
C GLY A 75 -9.62 14.57 -2.83
N VAL A 76 -9.26 14.05 -1.66
CA VAL A 76 -8.35 12.92 -1.49
C VAL A 76 -9.10 11.80 -0.78
N ASP A 77 -8.91 10.57 -1.22
CA ASP A 77 -9.63 9.43 -0.65
C ASP A 77 -8.84 8.80 0.51
N VAL A 78 -7.53 8.61 0.35
CA VAL A 78 -6.66 8.02 1.39
C VAL A 78 -5.32 8.72 1.51
N ASP A 79 -4.77 8.70 2.73
CA ASP A 79 -3.37 9.02 2.98
C ASP A 79 -2.54 7.73 2.95
N PHE A 80 -1.37 7.80 2.33
CA PHE A 80 -0.43 6.70 2.20
C PHE A 80 0.96 7.13 2.67
N THR A 81 1.50 6.41 3.64
CA THR A 81 2.90 6.52 4.08
C THR A 81 3.65 5.26 3.69
N PHE A 82 4.68 5.41 2.87
CA PHE A 82 5.66 4.37 2.56
C PHE A 82 6.78 4.37 3.61
N ALA A 83 7.19 3.18 4.03
CA ALA A 83 8.37 2.98 4.84
C ALA A 83 9.28 1.90 4.24
N GLN A 84 10.54 2.27 4.01
CA GLN A 84 11.60 1.35 3.63
C GLN A 84 12.34 0.92 4.89
N VAL A 85 12.25 -0.36 5.24
CA VAL A 85 13.04 -0.93 6.34
C VAL A 85 14.35 -1.45 5.78
N SER A 86 15.46 -1.04 6.36
CA SER A 86 16.78 -1.58 6.00
C SER A 86 16.85 -3.05 6.39
N VAL A 87 17.52 -3.87 5.58
CA VAL A 87 17.61 -5.31 5.82
C VAL A 87 18.63 -5.57 6.94
N ASP A 88 19.84 -5.03 6.80
CA ASP A 88 21.01 -5.31 7.63
C ASP A 88 21.29 -4.24 8.70
N GLN A 89 20.60 -3.10 8.64
CA GLN A 89 20.81 -1.98 9.56
C GLN A 89 19.55 -1.71 10.38
N ASP A 90 19.73 -1.20 11.60
CA ASP A 90 18.64 -0.84 12.51
C ASP A 90 17.95 0.48 12.09
N MET A 91 17.57 0.59 10.82
CA MET A 91 17.16 1.84 10.18
C MET A 91 15.86 1.65 9.39
N ILE A 92 15.00 2.65 9.46
CA ILE A 92 13.76 2.79 8.69
C ILE A 92 13.77 4.18 8.04
N SER A 93 13.36 4.25 6.78
CA SER A 93 13.30 5.49 6.01
C SER A 93 11.89 5.76 5.52
N TYR A 94 11.43 6.99 5.74
CA TYR A 94 10.20 7.56 5.22
C TYR A 94 10.48 8.57 4.09
N LYS A 95 11.68 8.55 3.51
CA LYS A 95 12.07 9.48 2.45
C LYS A 95 11.64 8.92 1.09
N GLY A 96 10.56 9.48 0.55
CA GLY A 96 10.12 9.24 -0.83
C GLY A 96 8.97 8.24 -0.99
N ASN A 97 8.57 8.06 -2.26
CA ASN A 97 7.55 7.11 -2.68
C ASN A 97 8.18 5.80 -3.18
N CYS A 98 7.41 4.72 -3.18
CA CYS A 98 7.70 3.53 -3.95
C CYS A 98 6.57 3.30 -4.98
N GLY A 99 6.83 3.61 -6.25
CA GLY A 99 5.84 3.52 -7.33
C GLY A 99 5.19 2.13 -7.48
N ASN A 100 5.97 1.08 -7.20
CA ASN A 100 5.46 -0.29 -7.11
C ASN A 100 4.42 -0.46 -6.00
N ILE A 101 4.74 -0.03 -4.78
CA ILE A 101 3.84 -0.21 -3.62
C ILE A 101 2.61 0.69 -3.73
N SER A 102 2.74 1.91 -4.29
CA SER A 102 1.57 2.77 -4.51
C SER A 102 0.52 2.14 -5.44
N SER A 103 0.91 1.21 -6.33
CA SER A 103 -0.06 0.49 -7.18
C SER A 103 -1.00 -0.44 -6.42
N ALA A 104 -0.61 -0.88 -5.22
CA ALA A 104 -1.43 -1.73 -4.37
C ALA A 104 -2.25 -0.95 -3.32
N VAL A 105 -2.04 0.36 -3.18
CA VAL A 105 -2.79 1.19 -2.22
C VAL A 105 -4.25 1.35 -2.65
N GLY A 106 -4.52 1.53 -3.94
CA GLY A 106 -5.89 1.62 -4.47
C GLY A 106 -6.73 0.37 -4.16
N PRO A 107 -6.29 -0.84 -4.57
CA PRO A 107 -6.96 -2.09 -4.21
C PRO A 107 -7.16 -2.26 -2.71
N PHE A 108 -6.12 -2.03 -1.90
CA PHE A 108 -6.21 -2.12 -0.44
C PHE A 108 -7.28 -1.17 0.12
N ALA A 109 -7.33 0.08 -0.37
CA ALA A 109 -8.30 1.06 0.10
C ALA A 109 -9.75 0.68 -0.27
N ILE A 110 -9.96 0.07 -1.43
CA ILE A 110 -11.28 -0.43 -1.85
C ILE A 110 -11.70 -1.62 -0.98
N ASP A 111 -10.84 -2.63 -0.90
CA ASP A 111 -11.18 -3.91 -0.26
C ASP A 111 -11.34 -3.77 1.26
N GLU A 112 -10.63 -2.83 1.88
CA GLU A 112 -10.70 -2.54 3.31
C GLU A 112 -11.74 -1.46 3.67
N GLY A 113 -12.55 -1.01 2.69
CA GLY A 113 -13.62 -0.05 2.91
C GLY A 113 -13.12 1.32 3.39
N LEU A 114 -11.94 1.75 2.92
CA LEU A 114 -11.34 3.03 3.29
C LEU A 114 -11.85 4.21 2.46
N LEU A 115 -12.52 3.92 1.33
CA LEU A 115 -13.07 4.97 0.48
C LEU A 115 -14.33 5.58 1.09
N GLY A 116 -14.41 6.91 1.08
CA GLY A 116 -15.64 7.63 1.43
C GLY A 116 -16.71 7.51 0.34
N LYS A 117 -17.91 8.04 0.61
CA LYS A 117 -19.05 8.05 -0.34
C LYS A 117 -18.79 8.80 -1.66
N SER A 118 -17.67 9.51 -1.76
CA SER A 118 -17.28 10.31 -2.93
C SER A 118 -16.31 9.59 -3.87
N ALA A 119 -16.14 8.27 -3.73
CA ALA A 119 -15.31 7.47 -4.62
C ALA A 119 -15.75 7.63 -6.08
N ASN A 120 -14.82 8.03 -6.95
CA ASN A 120 -15.10 8.29 -8.36
C ASN A 120 -15.08 6.98 -9.15
N THR A 121 -16.25 6.33 -9.26
CA THR A 121 -16.39 5.04 -9.95
C THR A 121 -17.10 5.22 -11.28
N THR A 122 -16.39 4.89 -12.37
CA THR A 122 -16.93 4.86 -13.73
C THR A 122 -17.41 3.45 -14.06
N TYR A 123 -18.66 3.33 -14.47
CA TYR A 123 -19.26 2.04 -14.84
C TYR A 123 -19.21 1.85 -16.36
N SER A 124 -18.67 0.72 -16.80
CA SER A 124 -18.78 0.31 -18.21
C SER A 124 -20.20 -0.17 -18.52
N ALA A 125 -20.71 0.08 -19.72
CA ALA A 125 -22.11 -0.22 -20.06
C ALA A 125 -22.39 -1.71 -20.27
N ASN A 126 -21.36 -2.52 -20.59
CA ASN A 126 -21.53 -3.84 -21.20
C ASN A 126 -20.77 -5.00 -20.51
N ASP A 127 -20.21 -4.77 -19.31
CA ASP A 127 -19.52 -5.80 -18.52
C ASP A 127 -19.96 -5.75 -17.04
N ASP A 128 -19.57 -6.74 -16.25
CA ASP A 128 -19.75 -6.77 -14.79
C ASP A 128 -18.65 -5.96 -14.06
N THR A 129 -17.91 -5.07 -14.74
CA THR A 129 -16.74 -4.37 -14.19
C THR A 129 -16.87 -2.84 -14.21
N ALA A 130 -16.36 -2.20 -13.18
CA ALA A 130 -16.24 -0.75 -13.11
C ALA A 130 -14.78 -0.37 -12.85
N VAL A 131 -14.46 0.91 -12.97
CA VAL A 131 -13.15 1.45 -12.61
C VAL A 131 -13.34 2.51 -11.55
N THR A 132 -12.74 2.30 -10.38
CA THR A 132 -12.70 3.28 -9.31
C THR A 132 -11.36 4.02 -9.35
N GLU A 133 -11.41 5.34 -9.51
CA GLU A 133 -10.26 6.20 -9.30
C GLU A 133 -10.08 6.46 -7.80
N VAL A 134 -8.92 6.07 -7.27
CA VAL A 134 -8.51 6.32 -5.89
C VAL A 134 -7.43 7.39 -5.89
N ARG A 135 -7.73 8.54 -5.25
CA ARG A 135 -6.80 9.66 -5.08
C ARG A 135 -6.05 9.48 -3.77
N ILE A 136 -4.75 9.25 -3.89
CA ILE A 136 -3.87 8.81 -2.83
C ILE A 136 -2.92 9.96 -2.52
N TYR A 137 -3.06 10.58 -1.34
CA TYR A 137 -2.06 11.54 -0.88
C TYR A 137 -0.88 10.79 -0.26
N ASN A 138 0.26 10.83 -0.95
CA ASN A 138 1.50 10.29 -0.42
C ASN A 138 2.08 11.27 0.62
N THR A 139 2.12 10.86 1.88
CA THR A 139 2.59 11.69 3.00
C THR A 139 4.09 11.93 2.96
N ASN A 140 4.88 11.02 2.37
CA ASN A 140 6.32 11.13 2.24
C ASN A 140 6.72 12.23 1.25
N THR A 141 5.97 12.35 0.14
CA THR A 141 6.28 13.29 -0.94
C THR A 141 5.35 14.49 -1.00
N GLN A 142 4.26 14.47 -0.24
CA GLN A 142 3.21 15.50 -0.24
C GLN A 142 2.60 15.72 -1.63
N ARG A 143 2.45 14.64 -2.41
CA ARG A 143 1.86 14.64 -3.75
C ARG A 143 0.68 13.68 -3.83
N ILE A 144 -0.22 13.95 -4.76
CA ILE A 144 -1.38 13.10 -5.03
C ILE A 144 -1.03 12.14 -6.18
N LEU A 145 -1.39 10.87 -5.98
CA LEU A 145 -1.30 9.80 -6.97
C LEU A 145 -2.72 9.35 -7.31
N HIS A 146 -2.96 8.99 -8.56
CA HIS A 146 -4.26 8.49 -8.99
C HIS A 146 -4.11 7.03 -9.39
N ALA A 147 -4.85 6.14 -8.71
CA ALA A 147 -4.89 4.71 -9.04
C ALA A 147 -6.26 4.39 -9.63
N HIS A 148 -6.27 3.90 -10.87
CA HIS A 148 -7.50 3.48 -11.55
C HIS A 148 -7.61 1.96 -11.43
N VAL A 149 -8.46 1.53 -10.52
CA VAL A 149 -8.57 0.14 -10.08
C VAL A 149 -9.82 -0.49 -10.68
N PRO A 150 -9.71 -1.62 -11.39
CA PRO A 150 -10.87 -2.38 -11.83
C PRO A 150 -11.57 -3.00 -10.61
N VAL A 151 -12.88 -2.85 -10.53
CA VAL A 151 -13.72 -3.36 -9.44
C VAL A 151 -14.87 -4.19 -9.98
N ASP A 152 -15.26 -5.22 -9.25
CA ASP A 152 -16.41 -6.05 -9.55
C ASP A 152 -17.69 -5.33 -9.11
N LYS A 153 -18.64 -5.11 -10.02
CA LYS A 153 -19.84 -4.30 -9.72
C LYS A 153 -20.75 -4.90 -8.65
N LYS A 154 -20.74 -6.23 -8.50
CA LYS A 154 -21.64 -6.96 -7.60
C LYS A 154 -21.13 -6.94 -6.17
N SER A 155 -19.84 -7.18 -6.01
CA SER A 155 -19.19 -7.32 -4.72
C SER A 155 -18.54 -6.02 -4.23
N GLY A 156 -18.19 -5.10 -5.14
CA GLY A 156 -17.52 -3.85 -4.82
C GLY A 156 -16.01 -3.99 -4.55
N PHE A 157 -15.47 -5.21 -4.62
CA PHE A 157 -14.05 -5.49 -4.39
C PHE A 157 -13.21 -5.27 -5.65
N SER A 158 -11.92 -5.04 -5.43
CA SER A 158 -10.92 -4.95 -6.49
C SER A 158 -10.79 -6.27 -7.24
N ILE A 159 -10.67 -6.18 -8.58
CA ILE A 159 -10.45 -7.34 -9.44
C ILE A 159 -8.95 -7.59 -9.52
N THR A 160 -8.52 -8.82 -9.21
CA THR A 160 -7.11 -9.23 -9.25
C THR A 160 -6.77 -10.06 -10.50
N VAL A 161 -7.76 -10.75 -11.07
CA VAL A 161 -7.59 -11.61 -12.25
C VAL A 161 -7.76 -10.79 -13.53
N GLY A 162 -6.86 -11.01 -14.49
CA GLY A 162 -6.89 -10.35 -15.79
C GLY A 162 -5.79 -10.90 -16.70
N ASN A 163 -5.60 -10.26 -17.86
CA ASN A 163 -4.67 -10.70 -18.90
C ASN A 163 -3.42 -9.81 -19.03
N ALA A 164 -3.26 -8.80 -18.15
CA ALA A 164 -2.10 -7.92 -18.20
C ALA A 164 -0.86 -8.61 -17.64
N THR A 165 0.29 -8.30 -18.24
CA THR A 165 1.61 -8.78 -17.82
C THR A 165 2.54 -7.62 -17.53
N ILE A 166 3.47 -7.81 -16.59
CA ILE A 166 4.59 -6.89 -16.35
C ILE A 166 5.88 -7.70 -16.22
N ALA A 167 7.00 -7.13 -16.66
CA ALA A 167 8.30 -7.77 -16.51
C ALA A 167 8.62 -8.03 -15.02
N GLY A 168 9.09 -9.24 -14.70
CA GLY A 168 9.45 -9.63 -13.33
C GLY A 168 8.33 -10.23 -12.48
N VAL A 169 7.10 -10.35 -13.02
CA VAL A 169 5.98 -11.05 -12.35
C VAL A 169 5.49 -12.21 -13.24
N PRO A 170 5.56 -13.47 -12.77
CA PRO A 170 4.98 -14.60 -13.50
C PRO A 170 3.46 -14.54 -13.62
N GLY A 171 2.92 -14.97 -14.76
CA GLY A 171 1.49 -15.05 -15.01
C GLY A 171 0.87 -13.71 -15.43
N THR A 172 -0.44 -13.59 -15.22
CA THR A 172 -1.22 -12.40 -15.59
C THR A 172 -2.07 -11.90 -14.42
N SER A 173 -2.47 -10.64 -14.46
CA SER A 173 -3.36 -10.03 -13.46
C SER A 173 -4.21 -8.93 -14.10
N ALA A 174 -5.15 -8.38 -13.34
CA ALA A 174 -5.86 -7.16 -13.74
C ALA A 174 -4.87 -5.99 -13.84
N SER A 175 -5.10 -5.11 -14.82
CA SER A 175 -4.29 -3.90 -14.99
C SER A 175 -4.76 -2.81 -14.04
N ILE A 176 -3.81 -2.15 -13.37
CA ILE A 176 -4.05 -0.94 -12.59
C ILE A 176 -3.29 0.19 -13.27
N TRP A 177 -4.01 1.20 -13.76
CA TRP A 177 -3.37 2.37 -14.35
C TRP A 177 -3.01 3.36 -13.24
N MET A 178 -1.72 3.65 -13.12
CA MET A 178 -1.19 4.63 -12.16
C MET A 178 -0.91 5.94 -12.89
N ASP A 179 -1.60 6.99 -12.48
CA ASP A 179 -1.45 8.34 -13.00
C ASP A 179 -0.74 9.24 -11.99
N TYR A 180 0.36 9.81 -12.45
CA TYR A 180 1.31 10.62 -11.70
C TYR A 180 1.30 12.08 -12.17
N LYS A 181 0.22 12.54 -12.83
CA LYS A 181 0.08 13.90 -13.37
C LYS A 181 0.38 15.02 -12.36
N ASP A 182 0.08 14.81 -11.08
CA ASP A 182 0.25 15.81 -10.02
C ASP A 182 1.60 15.72 -9.30
N LEU A 183 2.59 15.04 -9.89
CA LEU A 183 3.95 14.96 -9.33
C LEU A 183 4.85 16.15 -9.69
N VAL A 184 4.51 16.92 -10.73
CA VAL A 184 5.36 17.99 -11.25
C VAL A 184 4.73 19.34 -10.88
N GLU A 185 5.47 20.21 -10.21
CA GLU A 185 5.11 21.64 -10.14
C GLU A 185 5.28 22.22 -11.53
N VAL A 186 4.18 22.64 -12.17
CA VAL A 186 4.26 23.46 -13.37
C VAL A 186 4.73 24.83 -12.91
N ALA A 187 5.96 25.20 -13.29
CA ALA A 187 6.57 26.49 -12.99
C ALA A 187 5.76 27.67 -13.55
#